data_AF-A0A1Q3BY41-F1
#
_entry.id   AF-A0A1Q3BY41-F1
#
_cell.length_a   1.000
_cell.length_b   1.000
_cell.length_c   1.000
_cell.angle_alpha   90.00
_cell.angle_beta   90.00
_cell.angle_gamma   90.00
#
_symmetry.space_group_name_H-M   'P 1'
#
loop_
_entity.id
_entity.type
_entity.pdbx_description
1 polymer ?
#
loop_
_entity_poly.entity_id
_entity_poly.type
_entity_poly.pdbx_seq_one_letter_code
_entity_poly.pdbx_strand_id
1 'polypeptide(L)'
;FLALLHGYDLLSYVDGTTQPPPTQLDDGTPNPAYILWHKQDQLLLSWLLSSLTESVHAQVVGLQSSHAVWKYLSSAFSSQSQARIMQLRLSLHSLKKGADSMSSYLLKAKSISDELSLASKPISDDDMIL
;
A
#
# COMPACT_ATOMS: atom_id res chain seq x y z
N PHE A 1 -9.87 3.62 0.56
CA PHE A 1 -9.51 2.34 -0.09
C PHE A 1 -9.66 1.17 0.87
N LEU A 2 -8.97 1.15 2.02
CA LEU A 2 -9.12 0.08 3.05
C LEU A 2 -10.56 -0.13 3.55
N ALA A 3 -11.28 0.95 3.87
CA ALA A 3 -12.70 0.87 4.27
C ALA A 3 -13.60 0.21 3.21
N LEU A 4 -13.25 0.33 1.91
CA LEU A 4 -13.96 -0.34 0.82
C LEU A 4 -13.63 -1.83 0.83
N LEU A 5 -12.37 -2.21 1.01
CA LEU A 5 -11.97 -3.61 1.11
C LEU A 5 -12.64 -4.31 2.29
N HIS A 6 -12.70 -3.65 3.45
CA HIS A 6 -13.38 -4.19 4.64
C HIS A 6 -14.88 -4.31 4.42
N GLY A 7 -15.51 -3.26 3.87
CA GLY A 7 -16.96 -3.26 3.63
C GLY A 7 -17.45 -4.34 2.65
N TYR A 8 -16.57 -4.83 1.77
CA TYR A 8 -16.88 -5.88 0.78
C TYR A 8 -16.18 -7.21 1.05
N ASP A 9 -15.49 -7.36 2.18
CA ASP A 9 -14.73 -8.57 2.56
C ASP A 9 -13.70 -9.00 1.49
N LEU A 10 -13.01 -8.01 0.91
CA LEU A 10 -12.06 -8.17 -0.20
C LEU A 10 -10.61 -8.21 0.23
N LEU A 11 -10.33 -7.93 1.51
CA LEU A 11 -8.96 -7.84 2.03
C LEU A 11 -8.17 -9.12 1.76
N SER A 12 -8.86 -10.26 1.86
CA SER A 12 -8.29 -11.59 1.68
C SER A 12 -7.76 -11.89 0.26
N TYR A 13 -8.23 -11.14 -0.74
CA TYR A 13 -7.73 -11.21 -2.12
C TYR A 13 -6.40 -10.48 -2.28
N VAL A 14 -6.14 -9.49 -1.42
CA VAL A 14 -5.03 -8.55 -1.52
C VAL A 14 -3.86 -8.99 -0.67
N ASP A 15 -4.13 -9.46 0.54
CA ASP A 15 -3.11 -9.99 1.46
C ASP A 15 -2.64 -11.41 1.08
N GLY A 16 -3.39 -12.12 0.23
CA GLY A 16 -3.08 -13.48 -0.22
C GLY A 16 -3.50 -14.57 0.77
N THR A 17 -4.33 -14.25 1.76
CA THR A 17 -4.89 -15.23 2.70
C THR A 17 -5.87 -16.17 2.00
N THR A 18 -6.64 -15.67 1.02
CA THR A 18 -7.48 -16.51 0.15
C THR A 18 -6.66 -16.99 -1.05
N GLN A 19 -6.41 -18.29 -1.13
CA GLN A 19 -5.80 -18.89 -2.31
C GLN A 19 -6.82 -19.08 -3.44
N PRO A 20 -6.42 -18.90 -4.71
CA PRO A 20 -7.31 -19.15 -5.84
C PRO A 20 -7.72 -20.63 -5.85
N PRO A 21 -9.02 -20.94 -5.99
CA PRO A 21 -9.48 -22.31 -6.19
C PRO A 21 -8.87 -22.93 -7.46
N PRO A 22 -8.82 -24.27 -7.57
CA PRO A 22 -8.45 -24.93 -8.82
C PRO A 22 -9.33 -24.46 -9.98
N THR A 23 -8.74 -24.25 -11.15
CA THR A 23 -9.47 -23.76 -12.34
C THR A 23 -10.50 -24.77 -12.87
N GLN A 24 -10.27 -26.06 -12.62
CA GLN A 24 -11.12 -27.17 -13.03
C GLN A 24 -11.38 -28.11 -11.85
N LEU A 25 -12.50 -28.83 -11.93
CA LEU A 25 -12.82 -29.95 -11.05
C LEU A 25 -12.11 -31.23 -11.53
N ASP A 26 -12.16 -32.30 -10.73
CA ASP A 26 -11.47 -33.57 -11.02
C ASP A 26 -11.94 -34.24 -12.33
N ASP A 27 -13.14 -33.90 -12.80
CA ASP A 27 -13.72 -34.37 -14.07
C ASP A 27 -13.33 -33.51 -15.28
N GLY A 28 -12.49 -32.50 -15.09
CA GLY A 28 -12.04 -31.56 -16.13
C GLY A 28 -13.04 -30.43 -16.43
N THR A 29 -14.18 -30.37 -15.76
CA THR A 29 -15.15 -29.29 -15.95
C THR A 29 -14.70 -27.99 -15.26
N PRO A 30 -15.10 -26.79 -15.75
CA PRO A 30 -14.73 -25.52 -15.13
C PRO A 30 -15.24 -25.42 -13.69
N ASN A 31 -14.37 -24.99 -12.77
CA ASN A 31 -14.74 -24.83 -11.36
C ASN A 31 -15.54 -23.52 -11.15
N PRO A 32 -16.81 -23.57 -10.74
CA PRO A 32 -17.61 -22.37 -10.48
C PRO A 32 -17.04 -21.50 -9.36
N ALA A 33 -16.35 -22.09 -8.38
CA ALA A 33 -15.70 -21.34 -7.31
C ALA A 33 -14.54 -20.49 -7.84
N TYR A 34 -13.73 -21.03 -8.75
CA TYR A 34 -12.67 -20.26 -9.41
C TYR A 34 -13.26 -19.12 -10.24
N ILE A 35 -14.34 -19.37 -10.98
CA ILE A 35 -15.00 -18.33 -11.80
C ILE A 35 -15.48 -17.17 -10.92
N LEU A 36 -16.10 -17.47 -9.77
CA LEU A 36 -16.56 -16.45 -8.84
C LEU A 36 -15.39 -15.68 -8.23
N TRP A 37 -14.37 -16.39 -7.73
CA TRP A 37 -13.16 -15.80 -7.17
C TRP A 37 -12.48 -14.87 -8.18
N HIS A 38 -12.29 -15.34 -9.42
CA HIS A 38 -11.64 -14.59 -10.48
C HIS A 38 -12.43 -13.33 -10.83
N LYS A 39 -13.77 -13.40 -10.91
CA LYS A 39 -14.59 -12.19 -11.13
C LYS A 39 -14.36 -11.14 -10.05
N GLN A 40 -14.29 -11.56 -8.80
CA GLN A 40 -14.08 -10.66 -7.66
C GLN A 40 -12.67 -10.05 -7.68
N ASP A 41 -11.64 -10.87 -7.94
CA ASP A 41 -10.28 -10.41 -8.11
C ASP A 41 -10.15 -9.38 -9.25
N GLN A 42 -10.80 -9.61 -10.40
CA GLN A 42 -10.75 -8.69 -11.54
C GLN A 42 -11.48 -7.37 -11.30
N LEU A 43 -12.60 -7.39 -10.55
CA LEU A 43 -13.26 -6.15 -10.11
C LEU A 43 -12.34 -5.34 -9.21
N LEU A 44 -11.71 -6.00 -8.26
CA LEU A 44 -10.77 -5.36 -7.34
C LEU A 44 -9.52 -4.84 -8.07
N LEU A 45 -8.99 -5.60 -9.02
CA LEU A 45 -7.89 -5.18 -9.89
C LEU A 45 -8.27 -3.93 -10.69
N SER A 46 -9.47 -3.88 -11.28
CA SER A 46 -9.95 -2.70 -11.99
C SER A 46 -10.02 -1.48 -11.06
N TRP A 47 -10.50 -1.64 -9.83
CA TRP A 47 -10.54 -0.55 -8.86
C TRP A 47 -9.14 -0.08 -8.46
N LEU A 48 -8.23 -1.01 -8.17
CA LEU A 48 -6.83 -0.72 -7.90
C LEU A 48 -6.21 0.10 -9.03
N LEU A 49 -6.26 -0.41 -10.26
CA LEU A 49 -5.67 0.23 -11.44
C LEU A 49 -6.28 1.62 -11.71
N SER A 50 -7.57 1.81 -11.46
CA SER A 50 -8.26 3.10 -11.62
C SER A 50 -7.82 4.16 -10.61
N SER A 51 -7.28 3.74 -9.46
CA SER A 51 -6.78 4.64 -8.41
C SER A 51 -5.33 5.09 -8.62
N LEU A 52 -4.61 4.48 -9.57
CA LEU A 52 -3.20 4.76 -9.83
C LEU A 52 -3.03 5.97 -10.76
N THR A 53 -1.98 6.74 -10.53
CA THR A 53 -1.49 7.71 -11.52
C THR A 53 -0.91 6.96 -12.73
N GLU A 54 -0.88 7.59 -13.90
CA GLU A 54 -0.32 6.98 -15.12
C GLU A 54 1.11 6.44 -14.93
N SER A 55 1.94 7.17 -14.19
CA SER A 55 3.32 6.79 -13.88
C SER A 55 3.45 5.53 -13.03
N VAL A 56 2.49 5.28 -12.13
CA VAL A 56 2.45 4.09 -11.28
C VAL A 56 1.75 2.95 -12.02
N HIS A 57 0.71 3.25 -12.79
CA HIS A 57 0.04 2.28 -13.64
C HIS A 57 1.01 1.62 -14.62
N ALA A 58 1.88 2.40 -15.28
CA ALA A 58 2.89 1.89 -16.21
C ALA A 58 3.84 0.84 -15.58
N GLN A 59 4.04 0.88 -14.27
CA GLN A 59 4.93 -0.04 -13.55
C GLN A 59 4.28 -1.39 -13.22
N VAL A 60 2.94 -1.47 -13.24
CA VAL A 60 2.19 -2.68 -12.91
C VAL A 60 1.55 -3.34 -14.13
N VAL A 61 1.81 -2.81 -15.33
CA VAL A 61 1.35 -3.40 -16.60
C VAL A 61 1.82 -4.84 -16.70
N GLY A 62 0.90 -5.74 -17.02
CA GLY A 62 1.15 -7.18 -17.16
C GLY A 62 0.86 -7.99 -15.90
N LEU A 63 0.69 -7.36 -14.72
CA LEU A 63 0.20 -8.04 -13.53
C LEU A 63 -1.31 -8.30 -13.66
N GLN A 64 -1.72 -9.56 -13.48
CA GLN A 64 -3.08 -10.01 -13.80
C GLN A 64 -3.97 -10.24 -12.58
N SER A 65 -3.46 -10.06 -11.36
CA SER A 65 -4.25 -10.21 -10.14
C SER A 65 -4.10 -9.01 -9.21
N SER A 66 -5.14 -8.76 -8.42
CA SER A 66 -5.15 -7.70 -7.41
C SER A 66 -4.01 -7.88 -6.39
N HIS A 67 -3.78 -9.12 -5.95
CA HIS A 67 -2.67 -9.48 -5.07
C HIS A 67 -1.31 -9.11 -5.66
N ALA A 68 -1.06 -9.43 -6.94
CA ALA A 68 0.23 -9.17 -7.57
C ALA A 68 0.51 -7.66 -7.67
N VAL A 69 -0.49 -6.87 -8.06
CA VAL A 69 -0.41 -5.40 -8.09
C VAL A 69 -0.15 -4.85 -6.70
N TRP A 70 -0.92 -5.28 -5.70
CA TRP A 70 -0.75 -4.81 -4.33
C TRP A 70 0.63 -5.12 -3.75
N LYS A 71 1.10 -6.36 -3.95
CA LYS A 71 2.43 -6.80 -3.51
C LYS A 71 3.53 -5.96 -4.16
N TYR A 72 3.42 -5.69 -5.46
CA TYR A 72 4.36 -4.83 -6.17
C TYR A 72 4.38 -3.42 -5.56
N LEU A 73 3.20 -2.79 -5.41
CA LEU A 73 3.08 -1.44 -4.86
C LEU A 73 3.63 -1.38 -3.42
N SER A 74 3.27 -2.33 -2.57
CA SER A 74 3.77 -2.42 -1.20
C SER A 74 5.29 -2.50 -1.16
N SER A 75 5.90 -3.35 -2.00
CA SER A 75 7.36 -3.45 -2.10
C SER A 75 8.01 -2.17 -2.65
N ALA A 76 7.46 -1.61 -3.74
CA ALA A 76 8.02 -0.45 -4.42
C ALA A 76 8.04 0.78 -3.49
N PHE A 77 6.93 1.01 -2.78
CA PHE A 77 6.78 2.17 -1.91
C PHE A 77 7.32 1.96 -0.48
N SER A 78 7.54 0.72 -0.05
CA SER A 78 8.17 0.42 1.26
C SER A 78 9.61 0.96 1.32
N SER A 79 10.43 0.68 0.31
CA SER A 79 11.82 1.17 0.26
C SER A 79 11.91 2.69 0.18
N GLN A 80 11.03 3.33 -0.61
CA GLN A 80 10.95 4.79 -0.71
C GLN A 80 10.51 5.43 0.61
N SER A 81 9.56 4.80 1.32
CA SER A 81 9.13 5.23 2.65
C SER A 81 10.29 5.16 3.65
N GLN A 82 11.03 4.05 3.69
CA GLN A 82 12.20 3.88 4.55
C GLN A 82 13.30 4.92 4.27
N ALA A 83 13.61 5.17 3.00
CA ALA A 83 14.58 6.19 2.61
C ALA A 83 14.14 7.60 3.05
N ARG A 84 12.85 7.93 2.90
CA ARG A 84 12.28 9.19 3.35
C ARG A 84 12.36 9.34 4.88
N ILE A 85 12.05 8.29 5.63
CA ILE A 85 12.19 8.28 7.10
C ILE A 85 13.65 8.56 7.50
N MET A 86 14.62 7.91 6.84
CA MET A 86 16.04 8.12 7.11
C MET A 86 16.46 9.56 6.79
N GLN A 87 16.03 10.11 5.65
CA GLN A 87 16.31 11.49 5.28
C GLN A 87 15.77 12.47 6.33
N LEU A 88 14.52 12.30 6.78
CA LEU A 88 13.91 13.16 7.79
C LEU A 88 14.67 13.08 9.13
N ARG A 89 15.12 11.89 9.55
CA ARG A 89 15.97 11.72 10.75
C ARG A 89 17.29 12.48 10.62
N LEU A 90 17.95 12.39 9.47
CA LEU A 90 19.18 13.12 9.20
C LEU A 90 18.95 14.63 9.19
N SER A 91 17.86 15.11 8.57
CA SER A 91 17.49 16.52 8.58
C SER A 91 17.27 17.05 9.99
N LEU A 92 16.55 16.30 10.84
CA LEU A 92 16.34 16.68 12.24
C LEU A 92 17.65 16.72 13.03
N HIS A 93 18.49 15.69 12.89
CA HIS A 93 19.78 15.61 13.58
C HIS A 93 20.75 16.73 13.15
N SER A 94 20.74 17.09 11.87
CA SER A 94 21.58 18.16 11.31
C SER A 94 21.00 19.56 11.52
N LEU A 95 19.76 19.67 12.02
CA LEU A 95 19.07 20.95 12.17
C LEU A 95 19.76 21.81 13.24
N LYS A 96 20.36 22.91 12.80
CA LYS A 96 20.95 23.93 13.67
C LYS A 96 20.14 25.22 13.53
N LYS A 97 19.98 25.96 14.63
CA LYS A 97 19.36 27.29 14.59
C LYS A 97 20.09 28.24 13.63
N GLY A 98 21.42 28.26 13.67
CA GLY A 98 22.21 29.18 12.84
C GLY A 98 21.75 30.63 12.97
N ALA A 99 21.53 31.28 11.82
CA ALA A 99 21.02 32.65 11.72
C ALA A 99 19.49 32.75 11.85
N ASP A 100 18.75 31.64 11.92
CA ASP A 100 17.30 31.68 12.10
C ASP A 100 16.93 32.27 13.46
N SER A 101 15.76 32.90 13.51
CA SER A 101 15.08 33.19 14.77
C SER A 101 14.72 31.88 15.48
N MET A 102 14.57 31.94 16.80
CA MET A 102 14.17 30.77 17.60
C MET A 102 12.81 30.20 17.13
N SER A 103 11.86 31.08 16.79
CA SER A 103 10.55 30.67 16.28
C SER A 103 10.65 29.90 14.97
N SER A 104 11.44 30.39 14.01
CA SER A 104 11.64 29.71 12.71
C SER A 104 12.35 28.36 12.88
N TYR A 105 13.34 28.27 13.77
CA TYR A 105 14.01 27.01 14.09
C TYR A 105 13.03 25.98 14.70
N LEU A 106 12.24 26.39 15.70
CA LEU A 106 11.27 25.50 16.35
C LEU A 106 10.17 25.04 15.39
N LEU A 107 9.72 25.90 14.48
CA LEU A 107 8.76 25.54 13.43
C LEU A 107 9.34 24.48 12.49
N LYS A 108 10.59 24.63 12.04
CA LYS A 108 11.29 23.63 11.20
C LYS A 108 11.43 22.30 11.92
N ALA A 109 11.87 22.33 13.19
CA ALA A 109 11.99 21.13 14.02
C ALA A 109 10.65 20.41 14.18
N LYS A 110 9.58 21.17 14.46
CA LYS A 110 8.22 20.63 14.58
C LYS A 110 7.73 20.01 13.28
N SER A 111 7.89 20.69 12.15
CA SER A 111 7.49 20.15 10.84
C SER A 111 8.16 18.82 10.52
N ILE A 112 9.48 18.73 10.74
CA ILE A 112 10.22 17.48 10.50
C ILE A 112 9.76 16.37 11.46
N SER A 113 9.48 16.72 12.73
CA SER A 113 8.95 15.79 13.73
C SER A 113 7.54 15.29 13.37
N ASP A 114 6.66 16.18 12.90
CA ASP A 114 5.31 15.85 12.48
C ASP A 114 5.35 14.92 11.25
N GLU A 115 6.19 15.23 10.26
CA GLU A 115 6.41 14.35 9.10
C GLU A 115 6.99 12.99 9.49
N LEU A 116 7.94 12.96 10.45
CA LEU A 116 8.46 11.71 10.99
C LEU A 116 7.37 10.90 11.69
N SER A 117 6.45 11.54 12.42
CA SER A 117 5.35 10.85 13.08
C SER A 117 4.39 10.22 12.07
N LEU A 118 4.17 10.87 10.93
CA LEU A 118 3.32 10.35 9.86
C LEU A 118 4.00 9.23 9.07
N ALA A 119 5.29 9.37 8.77
CA ALA A 119 6.04 8.38 7.99
C ALA A 119 6.51 7.18 8.83
N SER A 120 6.79 7.38 10.12
CA SER A 120 7.30 6.35 11.03
C SER A 120 6.20 5.59 11.77
N LYS A 121 4.92 5.95 11.59
CA LYS A 121 3.85 5.02 11.93
C LYS A 121 4.03 3.82 10.99
N PRO A 122 4.48 2.64 11.49
CA PRO A 122 4.20 1.45 10.73
C PRO A 122 2.69 1.49 10.48
N ILE A 123 2.26 1.12 9.27
CA ILE A 123 0.90 0.62 9.13
C ILE A 123 0.91 -0.60 10.04
N SER A 124 0.50 -0.42 11.29
CA SER A 124 0.37 -1.51 12.24
C SER A 124 -0.78 -2.34 11.70
N ASP A 125 -0.58 -3.65 11.59
CA ASP A 125 -1.67 -4.57 11.25
C ASP A 125 -2.87 -4.42 12.23
N ASP A 126 -2.66 -3.78 13.39
CA ASP A 126 -3.72 -3.40 14.34
C ASP A 126 -4.65 -2.26 13.87
N ASP A 127 -4.25 -1.41 12.91
CA ASP A 127 -5.19 -0.48 12.23
C ASP A 127 -5.94 -1.21 11.08
N MET A 128 -5.66 -2.50 10.87
CA MET A 128 -6.30 -3.40 9.90
C MET A 128 -7.46 -4.20 10.52
N ILE A 129 -7.84 -3.91 11.77
CA ILE A 129 -9.02 -4.50 12.43
C ILE A 129 -9.88 -3.41 13.07
N LEU A 130 -10.95 -3.03 12.36
CA LEU A 130 -12.23 -2.66 12.97
C LEU A 130 -13.38 -3.08 12.04
#